data_AF-A0A087MCN2-F1
#
_entry.id   AF-A0A087MCN2-F1
#
_cell.length_a   1.000
_cell.length_b   1.000
_cell.length_c   1.000
_cell.angle_alpha   90.00
_cell.angle_beta   90.00
_cell.angle_gamma   90.00
#
_symmetry.space_group_name_H-M   'P 1'
#
loop_
_entity.id
_entity.type
_entity.pdbx_description
1 polymer ?
#
loop_
_entity_poly.entity_id
_entity_poly.type
_entity_poly.pdbx_seq_one_letter_code
_entity_poly.pdbx_strand_id
1 'polypeptide(L)'
;MADIGSFIREYSSFKSTFKITSFDDANNVSLCNDESQEVINFDKIIETNYPNSNDRPKSFDALYIHDNNIYCIEFKNLKPASIENDDVKGKLEAGKRALEELLSAQNIQKNDYNFIYCVCYKHCTEPRDRYKCGIAKGAIQFDLEQYKEKQVIKEVFTNNVTFFTKQFQKKTQQSLLC
;
A
#
# COMPACT_ATOMS: atom_id res chain seq x y z
N MET A 1 -0.54 -17.31 -21.16
CA MET A 1 0.04 -16.74 -19.93
C MET A 1 -1.10 -16.49 -18.97
N ALA A 2 -0.88 -16.68 -17.67
CA ALA A 2 -1.87 -16.31 -16.68
C ALA A 2 -1.92 -14.77 -16.56
N ASP A 3 -3.07 -14.23 -16.18
CA ASP A 3 -3.28 -12.80 -15.99
C ASP A 3 -3.45 -12.47 -14.49
N ILE A 4 -3.56 -11.19 -14.15
CA ILE A 4 -3.80 -10.78 -12.76
C ILE A 4 -5.11 -11.34 -12.20
N GLY A 5 -6.06 -11.72 -13.07
CA GLY A 5 -7.28 -12.38 -12.67
C GLY A 5 -7.04 -13.76 -12.04
N SER A 6 -6.01 -14.50 -12.47
CA SER A 6 -5.62 -15.75 -11.80
C SER A 6 -5.07 -15.49 -10.40
N PHE A 7 -4.25 -14.44 -10.24
CA PHE A 7 -3.72 -14.04 -8.95
C PHE A 7 -4.84 -13.69 -7.96
N ILE A 8 -5.84 -12.92 -8.40
CA ILE A 8 -7.00 -12.56 -7.57
C ILE A 8 -7.80 -13.80 -7.17
N ARG A 9 -7.95 -14.79 -8.06
CA ARG A 9 -8.66 -16.04 -7.76
C ARG A 9 -7.90 -16.90 -6.75
N GLU A 10 -6.59 -17.06 -6.95
CA GLU A 10 -5.71 -17.83 -6.06
C GLU A 10 -5.76 -17.28 -4.63
N TYR A 11 -5.67 -15.96 -4.48
CA TYR A 11 -5.66 -15.30 -3.17
C TYR A 11 -7.04 -14.79 -2.73
N SER A 12 -8.11 -15.36 -3.28
CA SER A 12 -9.49 -14.93 -2.98
C SER A 12 -9.88 -15.13 -1.51
N SER A 13 -9.28 -16.09 -0.80
CA SER A 13 -9.46 -16.28 0.64
C SER A 13 -8.87 -15.15 1.49
N PHE A 14 -7.99 -14.33 0.93
CA PHE A 14 -7.36 -13.17 1.57
C PHE A 14 -8.03 -11.85 1.19
N LYS A 15 -9.17 -11.88 0.50
CA LYS A 15 -9.99 -10.70 0.24
C LYS A 15 -10.40 -10.04 1.56
N SER A 16 -10.38 -8.71 1.55
CA SER A 16 -10.59 -7.87 2.71
C SER A 16 -11.08 -6.48 2.27
N THR A 17 -11.09 -5.54 3.20
CA THR A 17 -11.48 -4.14 2.96
C THR A 17 -10.40 -3.20 3.47
N PHE A 18 -10.43 -1.95 3.02
CA PHE A 18 -9.51 -0.93 3.52
C PHE A 18 -9.64 -0.70 5.03
N LYS A 19 -10.83 -0.86 5.61
CA LYS A 19 -11.01 -0.77 7.05
C LYS A 19 -10.23 -1.84 7.81
N ILE A 20 -10.24 -3.08 7.32
CA ILE A 20 -9.55 -4.19 7.97
C ILE A 20 -8.03 -4.08 7.76
N THR A 21 -7.58 -3.78 6.55
CA THR A 21 -6.14 -3.69 6.24
C THR A 21 -5.47 -2.43 6.79
N SER A 22 -6.25 -1.40 7.14
CA SER A 22 -5.74 -0.20 7.81
C SER A 22 -5.91 -0.20 9.33
N PHE A 23 -6.32 -1.33 9.91
CA PHE A 23 -6.53 -1.48 11.35
C PHE A 23 -5.19 -1.53 12.08
N ASP A 24 -5.04 -0.65 13.07
CA ASP A 24 -3.87 -0.60 13.95
C ASP A 24 -4.23 -1.23 15.30
N ASP A 25 -3.73 -2.45 15.53
CA ASP A 25 -3.96 -3.22 16.74
C ASP A 25 -3.52 -2.48 18.01
N ALA A 26 -2.43 -1.72 17.95
CA ALA A 26 -1.86 -1.05 19.12
C ALA A 26 -2.79 0.05 19.66
N ASN A 27 -3.56 0.67 18.76
CA ASN A 27 -4.48 1.76 19.08
C ASN A 27 -5.96 1.38 18.91
N ASN A 28 -6.25 0.14 18.49
CA ASN A 28 -7.58 -0.39 18.23
C ASN A 28 -8.41 0.54 17.32
N VAL A 29 -7.81 1.03 16.24
CA VAL A 29 -8.45 1.99 15.33
C VAL A 29 -7.99 1.79 13.88
N SER A 30 -8.94 1.88 12.94
CA SER A 30 -8.63 1.87 11.51
C SER A 30 -8.32 3.28 10.99
N LEU A 31 -7.34 3.38 10.10
CA LEU A 31 -7.04 4.66 9.43
C LEU A 31 -8.09 5.01 8.36
N CYS A 32 -8.65 4.00 7.69
CA CYS A 32 -9.76 4.12 6.76
C CYS A 32 -10.99 3.38 7.32
N ASN A 33 -12.20 3.89 7.10
CA ASN A 33 -13.43 3.21 7.54
C ASN A 33 -14.19 2.54 6.38
N ASP A 34 -13.62 2.55 5.17
CA ASP A 34 -14.27 2.01 3.98
C ASP A 34 -14.30 0.48 4.01
N GLU A 35 -15.52 -0.06 3.96
CA GLU A 35 -15.80 -1.48 3.80
C GLU A 35 -16.35 -1.80 2.40
N SER A 36 -16.49 -0.80 1.53
CA SER A 36 -17.16 -0.94 0.23
C SER A 36 -16.20 -1.40 -0.87
N GLN A 37 -14.92 -1.08 -0.74
CA GLN A 37 -13.89 -1.48 -1.69
C GLN A 37 -13.20 -2.76 -1.24
N GLU A 38 -13.20 -3.74 -2.15
CA GLU A 38 -12.50 -4.99 -1.97
C GLU A 38 -11.01 -4.81 -2.26
N VAL A 39 -10.17 -5.31 -1.36
CA VAL A 39 -8.72 -5.38 -1.49
C VAL A 39 -8.24 -6.78 -1.14
N ILE A 40 -7.01 -7.10 -1.51
CA ILE A 40 -6.34 -8.30 -1.03
C ILE A 40 -5.47 -7.90 0.18
N ASN A 41 -5.63 -8.58 1.31
CA ASN A 41 -4.75 -8.40 2.47
C ASN A 41 -3.41 -9.09 2.20
N PHE A 42 -2.39 -8.31 1.89
CA PHE A 42 -1.11 -8.84 1.45
C PHE A 42 -0.26 -9.35 2.61
N ASP A 43 -0.36 -8.72 3.78
CA ASP A 43 0.26 -9.25 4.99
C ASP A 43 -0.15 -10.70 5.21
N LYS A 44 -1.45 -11.02 5.21
CA LYS A 44 -1.93 -12.40 5.41
C LYS A 44 -1.40 -13.40 4.39
N ILE A 45 -1.18 -12.99 3.13
CA ILE A 45 -0.54 -13.85 2.12
C ILE A 45 0.88 -14.18 2.55
N ILE A 46 1.64 -13.15 2.94
CA ILE A 46 3.01 -13.29 3.40
C ILE A 46 3.08 -14.11 4.70
N GLU A 47 2.16 -13.91 5.64
CA GLU A 47 2.09 -14.71 6.86
C GLU A 47 1.83 -16.19 6.58
N THR A 48 0.97 -16.48 5.60
CA THR A 48 0.64 -17.85 5.20
C THR A 48 1.80 -18.54 4.50
N ASN A 49 2.49 -17.83 3.61
CA ASN A 49 3.62 -18.37 2.86
C ASN A 49 4.90 -18.47 3.71
N TYR A 50 5.04 -17.61 4.72
CA TYR A 50 6.17 -17.55 5.64
C TYR A 50 5.66 -17.65 7.09
N PRO A 51 5.28 -18.87 7.54
CA PRO A 51 4.72 -19.07 8.87
C PRO A 51 5.73 -18.80 9.99
N ASN A 52 7.03 -18.95 9.71
CA ASN A 52 8.09 -18.53 10.62
C ASN A 52 8.31 -17.02 10.53
N SER A 53 8.05 -16.29 11.61
CA SER A 53 8.22 -14.84 11.67
C SER A 53 9.67 -14.39 11.46
N ASN A 54 10.66 -15.24 11.74
CA ASN A 54 12.08 -14.90 11.55
C ASN A 54 12.49 -14.84 10.08
N ASP A 55 11.76 -15.53 9.20
CA ASP A 55 12.04 -15.60 7.76
C ASP A 55 11.07 -14.74 6.95
N ARG A 56 10.10 -14.11 7.62
CA ARG A 56 9.02 -13.37 6.98
C ARG A 56 9.54 -12.07 6.40
N PRO A 57 9.42 -11.84 5.08
CA PRO A 57 9.78 -10.56 4.49
C PRO A 57 8.83 -9.47 5.01
N LYS A 58 9.32 -8.23 5.06
CA LYS A 58 8.44 -7.07 5.27
C LYS A 58 7.46 -6.97 4.10
N SER A 59 6.23 -6.56 4.41
CA SER A 59 5.13 -6.41 3.45
C SER A 59 4.37 -5.10 3.66
N PHE A 60 3.63 -4.72 2.63
CA PHE A 60 2.60 -3.68 2.70
C PHE A 60 1.25 -4.32 3.03
N ASP A 61 0.34 -3.55 3.62
CA ASP A 61 -0.88 -4.13 4.22
C ASP A 61 -1.88 -4.61 3.16
N ALA A 62 -2.07 -3.84 2.08
CA ALA A 62 -3.10 -4.10 1.08
C ALA A 62 -2.63 -4.02 -0.37
N LEU A 63 -3.26 -4.85 -1.20
CA LEU A 63 -3.20 -4.77 -2.66
C LEU A 63 -4.57 -4.40 -3.20
N TYR A 64 -4.59 -3.36 -4.02
CA TYR A 64 -5.76 -3.00 -4.82
C TYR A 64 -5.38 -3.04 -6.30
N ILE A 65 -6.19 -3.73 -7.11
CA ILE A 65 -5.91 -3.99 -8.51
C ILE A 65 -7.00 -3.31 -9.34
N HIS A 66 -6.58 -2.44 -10.27
CA HIS A 66 -7.49 -1.74 -11.17
C HIS A 66 -6.84 -1.55 -12.53
N ASP A 67 -7.47 -2.12 -13.55
CA ASP A 67 -6.89 -2.28 -14.89
C ASP A 67 -5.50 -2.93 -14.79
N ASN A 68 -4.50 -2.31 -15.42
CA ASN A 68 -3.11 -2.76 -15.41
C ASN A 68 -2.31 -2.14 -14.24
N ASN A 69 -2.97 -1.58 -13.22
CA ASN A 69 -2.29 -0.96 -12.09
C ASN A 69 -2.47 -1.81 -10.83
N ILE A 70 -1.34 -2.07 -10.16
CA ILE A 70 -1.30 -2.74 -8.87
C ILE A 70 -0.87 -1.69 -7.84
N TYR A 71 -1.82 -1.31 -6.99
CA TYR A 71 -1.60 -0.39 -5.89
C TYR A 71 -1.17 -1.17 -4.66
N CYS A 72 0.09 -1.01 -4.28
CA CYS A 72 0.69 -1.54 -3.06
C CYS A 72 0.52 -0.48 -1.96
N ILE A 73 -0.33 -0.75 -0.97
CA ILE A 73 -0.81 0.27 -0.03
C ILE A 73 -0.33 -0.07 1.38
N GLU A 74 0.37 0.89 1.98
CA GLU A 74 0.86 0.89 3.35
C GLU A 74 0.13 1.97 4.16
N PHE A 75 -0.52 1.57 5.24
CA PHE A 75 -1.19 2.42 6.21
C PHE A 75 -0.28 2.67 7.41
N LYS A 76 0.05 3.94 7.64
CA LYS A 76 0.76 4.38 8.85
C LYS A 76 -0.18 5.20 9.71
N ASN A 77 -0.67 4.62 10.80
CA ASN A 77 -1.54 5.30 11.74
C ASN A 77 -0.84 6.36 12.63
N LEU A 78 0.20 6.99 12.08
CA LEU A 78 1.12 7.93 12.71
C LEU A 78 1.15 9.24 11.91
N LYS A 79 1.65 10.30 12.55
CA LYS A 79 1.95 11.55 11.85
C LYS A 79 3.19 11.35 10.97
N PRO A 80 3.32 12.04 9.82
CA PRO A 80 4.49 11.93 8.92
C PRO A 80 5.84 12.04 9.63
N ALA A 81 5.98 12.98 10.55
CA ALA A 81 7.22 13.22 11.28
C ALA A 81 7.62 12.08 12.25
N SER A 82 6.70 11.15 12.52
CA SER A 82 6.92 9.98 13.38
C SER A 82 7.06 8.68 12.58
N ILE A 83 7.02 8.77 11.25
CA ILE A 83 7.21 7.61 10.37
C ILE A 83 8.70 7.48 10.08
N GLU A 84 9.25 6.31 10.37
CA GLU A 84 10.65 6.01 10.07
C GLU A 84 10.81 5.69 8.58
N ASN A 85 11.65 6.48 7.89
CA ASN A 85 11.87 6.32 6.44
C ASN A 85 12.36 4.92 6.10
N ASP A 86 13.28 4.36 6.88
CA ASP A 86 13.89 3.05 6.62
C ASP A 86 12.88 1.91 6.75
N ASP A 87 11.87 2.05 7.60
CA ASP A 87 10.79 1.08 7.68
C ASP A 87 9.94 1.07 6.40
N VAL A 88 9.52 2.25 5.94
CA VAL A 88 8.72 2.41 4.71
C VAL A 88 9.50 1.94 3.48
N LYS A 89 10.79 2.27 3.38
CA LYS A 89 11.68 1.83 2.29
C LYS A 89 11.86 0.31 2.32
N GLY A 90 12.14 -0.25 3.49
CA GLY A 90 12.31 -1.70 3.65
C GLY A 90 11.05 -2.48 3.29
N LYS A 91 9.86 -1.99 3.69
CA LYS A 91 8.57 -2.57 3.29
C LYS A 91 8.33 -2.49 1.79
N LEU A 92 8.68 -1.37 1.15
CA LEU A 92 8.57 -1.21 -0.29
C LEU A 92 9.43 -2.24 -1.02
N GLU A 93 10.72 -2.31 -0.70
CA GLU A 93 11.67 -3.21 -1.38
C GLU A 93 11.32 -4.68 -1.16
N ALA A 94 11.17 -5.09 0.10
CA ALA A 94 10.90 -6.49 0.45
C ALA A 94 9.49 -6.92 -0.01
N GLY A 95 8.49 -6.07 0.21
CA GLY A 95 7.11 -6.37 -0.18
C GLY A 95 6.95 -6.44 -1.70
N LYS A 96 7.58 -5.53 -2.44
CA LYS A 96 7.58 -5.57 -3.91
C LYS A 96 8.27 -6.84 -4.40
N ARG A 97 9.43 -7.19 -3.84
CA ARG A 97 10.14 -8.41 -4.22
C ARG A 97 9.26 -9.65 -3.98
N ALA A 98 8.64 -9.76 -2.81
CA ALA A 98 7.75 -10.87 -2.50
C ALA A 98 6.57 -10.93 -3.48
N LEU A 99 5.97 -9.78 -3.83
CA LEU A 99 4.91 -9.74 -4.84
C LEU A 99 5.39 -10.19 -6.22
N GLU A 100 6.56 -9.76 -6.67
CA GLU A 100 7.13 -10.19 -7.94
C GLU A 100 7.41 -11.69 -7.97
N GLU A 101 7.87 -12.27 -6.86
CA GLU A 101 8.06 -13.72 -6.71
C GLU A 101 6.72 -14.47 -6.84
N LEU A 102 5.66 -13.98 -6.19
CA LEU A 102 4.32 -14.57 -6.28
C LEU A 102 3.71 -14.48 -7.68
N LEU A 103 3.86 -13.34 -8.36
CA LEU A 103 3.42 -13.18 -9.76
C LEU A 103 4.19 -14.12 -10.69
N SER A 104 5.51 -14.23 -10.51
CA SER A 104 6.37 -15.10 -11.31
C SER A 104 6.00 -16.58 -11.12
N ALA A 105 5.69 -17.00 -9.88
CA ALA A 105 5.25 -18.36 -9.58
C ALA A 105 3.96 -18.74 -10.31
N GLN A 106 3.10 -17.77 -10.60
CA GLN A 106 1.87 -17.96 -11.38
C GLN A 106 2.05 -17.76 -12.90
N ASN A 107 3.29 -17.58 -13.38
CA ASN A 107 3.59 -17.25 -14.78
C ASN A 107 2.93 -15.95 -15.27
N ILE A 108 2.78 -14.96 -14.38
CA ILE A 108 2.29 -13.62 -14.69
C ILE A 108 3.48 -12.71 -15.00
N GLN A 109 3.46 -12.03 -16.14
CA GLN A 109 4.52 -11.10 -16.54
C GLN A 109 4.35 -9.77 -15.80
N LYS A 110 5.29 -9.46 -14.90
CA LYS A 110 5.26 -8.21 -14.12
C LYS A 110 5.28 -6.94 -14.98
N ASN A 111 5.88 -7.01 -16.17
CA ASN A 111 6.00 -5.86 -17.09
C ASN A 111 4.66 -5.46 -17.72
N ASP A 112 3.63 -6.31 -17.64
CA ASP A 112 2.29 -6.00 -18.11
C ASP A 112 1.55 -5.06 -17.14
N TYR A 113 2.09 -4.86 -15.93
CA TYR A 113 1.46 -4.12 -14.85
C TYR A 113 2.32 -2.97 -14.34
N ASN A 114 1.64 -1.90 -13.93
CA ASN A 114 2.23 -0.74 -13.31
C ASN A 114 2.13 -0.88 -11.78
N PHE A 115 3.28 -0.98 -11.12
CA PHE A 115 3.33 -0.97 -9.65
C PHE A 115 3.30 0.48 -9.14
N ILE A 116 2.33 0.77 -8.28
CA ILE A 116 2.13 2.08 -7.65
C ILE A 116 2.20 1.88 -6.14
N TYR A 117 3.14 2.55 -5.48
CA TYR A 117 3.27 2.46 -4.02
C TYR A 117 2.57 3.62 -3.34
N CYS A 118 1.71 3.32 -2.37
CA CYS A 118 0.90 4.31 -1.65
C CYS A 118 1.18 4.21 -0.15
N VAL A 119 1.72 5.28 0.44
CA VAL A 119 1.85 5.42 1.90
C VAL A 119 0.78 6.38 2.38
N CYS A 120 -0.16 5.85 3.16
CA CYS A 120 -1.31 6.56 3.68
C CYS A 120 -1.10 6.81 5.17
N TYR A 121 -1.08 8.08 5.59
CA TYR A 121 -0.83 8.43 7.00
C TYR A 121 -1.92 9.29 7.65
N LYS A 122 -1.91 9.39 8.98
CA LYS A 122 -2.88 10.21 9.73
C LYS A 122 -2.84 11.67 9.29
N HIS A 123 -4.02 12.28 9.20
CA HIS A 123 -4.14 13.71 8.95
C HIS A 123 -3.59 14.52 10.14
N CYS A 124 -2.79 15.54 9.86
CA CYS A 124 -2.29 16.45 10.88
C CYS A 124 -3.36 17.51 11.19
N THR A 125 -4.18 17.26 12.21
CA THR A 125 -5.29 18.13 12.60
C THR A 125 -4.83 19.40 13.32
N GLU A 126 -3.74 19.34 14.09
CA GLU A 126 -3.30 20.46 14.92
C GLU A 126 -2.54 21.54 14.14
N PRO A 127 -2.86 22.84 14.31
CA PRO A 127 -2.22 23.95 13.60
C PRO A 127 -0.69 23.97 13.72
N ARG A 128 -0.17 23.62 14.89
CA ARG A 128 1.27 23.55 15.22
C ARG A 128 2.01 22.41 14.52
N ASP A 129 1.31 21.36 14.10
CA ASP A 129 1.88 20.23 13.36
C ASP A 129 1.76 20.39 11.84
N ARG A 130 0.94 21.33 11.35
CA ARG A 130 0.77 21.57 9.90
C ARG A 130 2.09 21.92 9.21
N TYR A 131 2.98 22.64 9.90
CA TYR A 131 4.29 23.01 9.38
C TYR A 131 5.27 21.82 9.35
N LYS A 132 5.20 20.93 10.37
CA LYS A 132 6.00 19.70 10.45
C LYS A 132 5.53 18.60 9.50
N CYS A 133 4.26 18.65 9.08
CA CYS A 133 3.71 17.76 8.07
C CYS A 133 3.99 18.21 6.63
N GLY A 134 4.82 19.26 6.44
CA GLY A 134 5.41 19.65 5.17
C GLY A 134 4.37 19.86 4.07
N ILE A 135 3.81 21.07 3.99
CA ILE A 135 2.81 21.45 2.96
C ILE A 135 3.52 21.58 1.60
N ALA A 136 3.79 20.45 0.98
CA ALA A 136 3.77 20.30 -0.46
C ALA A 136 2.78 19.16 -0.75
N LYS A 137 1.50 19.52 -0.94
CA LYS A 137 0.46 18.55 -1.32
C LYS A 137 0.93 17.81 -2.57
N GLY A 138 1.04 16.48 -2.49
CA GLY A 138 1.49 15.65 -3.61
C GLY A 138 3.00 15.53 -3.77
N ALA A 139 3.82 16.08 -2.87
CA ALA A 139 5.24 15.77 -2.84
C ALA A 139 5.49 14.35 -2.32
N ILE A 140 6.47 13.68 -2.91
CA ILE A 140 6.96 12.38 -2.44
C ILE A 140 7.75 12.61 -1.15
N GLN A 141 7.41 11.86 -0.10
CA GLN A 141 8.06 11.90 1.21
C GLN A 141 8.85 10.61 1.45
N PHE A 142 9.59 10.56 2.56
CA PHE A 142 10.34 9.39 3.02
C PHE A 142 11.46 8.94 2.06
N ASP A 143 12.04 9.88 1.30
CA ASP A 143 13.06 9.67 0.27
C ASP A 143 12.72 8.54 -0.73
N LEU A 144 11.44 8.40 -1.07
CA LEU A 144 10.97 7.36 -1.97
C LEU A 144 11.17 7.71 -3.46
N GLU A 145 11.56 8.95 -3.76
CA GLU A 145 11.76 9.43 -5.13
C GLU A 145 12.80 8.59 -5.89
N GLN A 146 13.85 8.15 -5.20
CA GLN A 146 14.87 7.26 -5.76
C GLN A 146 14.31 5.96 -6.36
N TYR A 147 13.20 5.43 -5.85
CA TYR A 147 12.61 4.19 -6.36
C TYR A 147 11.84 4.40 -7.66
N LYS A 148 11.35 5.61 -7.88
CA LYS A 148 10.79 6.04 -9.15
C LYS A 148 11.89 6.22 -10.18
N GLU A 149 12.99 6.86 -9.81
CA GLU A 149 14.17 7.05 -10.68
C GLU A 149 14.81 5.73 -11.10
N LYS A 150 14.94 4.79 -10.16
CA LYS A 150 15.43 3.42 -10.41
C LYS A 150 14.42 2.53 -11.15
N GLN A 151 13.25 3.05 -11.52
CA GLN A 151 12.16 2.31 -12.17
C GLN A 151 11.70 1.06 -11.40
N VAL A 152 11.90 1.05 -10.08
CA VAL A 152 11.41 -0.02 -9.21
C VAL A 152 9.88 0.06 -9.14
N ILE A 153 9.33 1.26 -9.12
CA ILE A 153 7.88 1.52 -9.15
C ILE A 153 7.59 2.67 -10.12
N LYS A 154 6.40 2.64 -10.73
CA LYS A 154 6.02 3.65 -11.72
C LYS A 154 5.66 4.98 -11.05
N GLU A 155 4.91 4.90 -9.96
CA GLU A 155 4.44 6.05 -9.21
C GLU A 155 4.50 5.79 -7.70
N VAL A 156 4.66 6.87 -6.94
CA VAL A 156 4.65 6.87 -5.48
C VAL A 156 3.71 7.96 -5.00
N PHE A 157 2.81 7.60 -4.09
CA PHE A 157 1.95 8.52 -3.38
C PHE A 157 2.24 8.45 -1.89
N THR A 158 2.63 9.56 -1.29
CA THR A 158 2.88 9.66 0.16
C THR A 158 2.02 10.77 0.71
N ASN A 159 0.79 10.43 1.07
CA ASN A 159 -0.20 11.43 1.41
C ASN A 159 -1.05 11.02 2.61
N ASN A 160 -1.68 12.00 3.23
CA ASN A 160 -2.65 11.70 4.28
C ASN A 160 -3.87 10.97 3.70
N VAL A 161 -4.56 10.25 4.57
CA VAL A 161 -5.69 9.40 4.19
C VAL A 161 -6.77 10.15 3.37
N THR A 162 -7.09 11.40 3.72
CA THR A 162 -8.08 12.19 2.96
C THR A 162 -7.62 12.55 1.55
N PHE A 163 -6.32 12.81 1.35
CA PHE A 163 -5.78 13.07 0.02
C PHE A 163 -5.69 11.77 -0.78
N PHE A 164 -5.30 10.67 -0.15
CA PHE A 164 -5.36 9.34 -0.74
C PHE A 164 -6.77 9.03 -1.25
N THR A 165 -7.80 9.23 -0.44
CA THR A 165 -9.22 9.09 -0.84
C THR A 165 -9.53 9.84 -2.12
N LYS A 166 -9.14 11.11 -2.21
CA LYS A 166 -9.41 11.94 -3.39
C LYS A 166 -8.63 11.49 -4.63
N GLN A 167 -7.37 11.07 -4.47
CA GLN A 167 -6.57 10.59 -5.60
C GLN A 167 -7.03 9.22 -6.09
N PHE A 168 -7.38 8.35 -5.15
CA PHE A 168 -7.98 7.06 -5.44
C PHE A 168 -9.24 7.24 -6.29
N GLN A 169 -10.20 8.03 -5.80
CA GLN A 169 -11.44 8.36 -6.53
C GLN A 169 -11.17 8.92 -7.93
N LYS A 170 -10.16 9.78 -8.09
CA LYS A 170 -9.80 10.34 -9.41
C LYS A 170 -9.24 9.31 -10.37
N LYS A 171 -8.44 8.36 -9.88
CA LYS A 171 -7.76 7.36 -10.72
C LYS A 171 -8.62 6.15 -11.03
N THR A 172 -9.47 5.74 -10.09
CA THR A 172 -10.28 4.51 -10.20
C THR A 172 -11.74 4.79 -10.53
N GLN A 173 -12.18 6.05 -10.40
CA GLN A 173 -13.59 6.47 -10.47
C GLN A 173 -14.50 5.78 -9.43
N GLN A 174 -13.90 5.13 -8.42
CA GLN A 174 -14.62 4.46 -7.34
C GLN A 174 -14.67 5.33 -6.09
N SER A 175 -15.82 5.32 -5.42
CA SER A 175 -15.97 5.99 -4.13
C SER A 175 -15.15 5.28 -3.06
N LEU A 176 -14.48 6.08 -2.23
CA LEU A 176 -13.74 5.60 -1.06
C LEU A 176 -14.08 6.51 0.12
N LEU A 177 -14.43 5.94 1.26
CA LEU A 177 -14.77 6.65 2.49
C LEU A 177 -13.72 6.41 3.58
N CYS A 178 -12.57 7.04 3.37
CA CYS A 178 -11.61 7.40 4.41
C CYS A 178 -11.60 8.94 4.55
#